data_AF-A0A1C0SHA8-F1
#
_entry.id   AF-A0A1C0SHA8-F1
#
_cell.length_a   1.000
_cell.length_b   1.000
_cell.length_c   1.000
_cell.angle_alpha   90.00
_cell.angle_beta   90.00
_cell.angle_gamma   90.00
#
_symmetry.space_group_name_H-M   'P 1'
#
loop_
_entity.id
_entity.type
_entity.pdbx_description
1 polymer ?
#
loop_
_entity_poly.entity_id
_entity_poly.type
_entity_poly.pdbx_seq_one_letter_code
_entity_poly.pdbx_strand_id
1 'polypeptide(L)'
;MNAGRQLFVRSIQDFSTFVHASAEERKELVKQGIMMEPELIEAYRIRGSFLDSRYHTWQCFEFFDLGGARSFIKFRLIPGDRGADRGLPEPGFRAEGAPSMDPEPDDPRAPDFLRQEWIYQVRHSQVRYILQAQLHPEPEDVNPNHEVLNPGRAWDEHQYPWLDLCEIGISEPIMDNDLVSALDMTPNRSPACIKIPLATSPTQYASLGHARALVYPGARAVRAASAPPQNN
;
A
#
# COMPACT_ATOMS: atom_id res chain seq x y z
N MET A 1 2.18 -1.89 -3.29
CA MET A 1 2.52 -1.15 -2.05
C MET A 1 1.89 0.23 -2.16
N ASN A 2 1.66 0.92 -1.05
CA ASN A 2 1.02 2.23 -1.01
C ASN A 2 1.79 3.20 -0.11
N ALA A 3 1.63 4.50 -0.33
CA ALA A 3 2.16 5.53 0.54
C ALA A 3 1.52 5.45 1.94
N GLY A 4 2.24 5.92 2.97
CA GLY A 4 1.80 5.84 4.37
C GLY A 4 2.24 4.54 5.05
N ARG A 5 2.61 4.61 6.33
CA ARG A 5 3.29 3.51 7.03
C ARG A 5 2.38 2.32 7.33
N GLN A 6 1.08 2.60 7.43
CA GLN A 6 0.05 1.66 7.85
C GLN A 6 -1.27 2.00 7.17
N LEU A 7 -2.20 1.04 7.16
CA LEU A 7 -3.52 1.25 6.59
C LEU A 7 -4.42 1.97 7.59
N PHE A 8 -5.27 2.86 7.10
CA PHE A 8 -6.23 3.63 7.91
C PHE A 8 -7.51 2.86 8.33
N VAL A 9 -7.52 1.53 8.17
CA VAL A 9 -8.57 0.59 8.62
C VAL A 9 -7.91 -0.75 9.01
N ARG A 10 -8.62 -1.61 9.77
CA ARG A 10 -8.00 -2.80 10.40
C ARG A 10 -8.37 -4.13 9.76
N SER A 11 -9.43 -4.18 8.97
CA SER A 11 -9.97 -5.43 8.41
C SER A 11 -10.55 -5.23 7.01
N ILE A 12 -10.87 -6.31 6.29
CA ILE A 12 -11.57 -6.19 5.01
C ILE A 12 -13.00 -5.68 5.20
N GLN A 13 -13.66 -5.98 6.31
CA GLN A 13 -14.97 -5.43 6.62
C GLN A 13 -14.91 -3.91 6.73
N ASP A 14 -13.97 -3.37 7.50
CA ASP A 14 -13.81 -1.93 7.67
C ASP A 14 -13.45 -1.26 6.33
N PHE A 15 -12.56 -1.88 5.55
CA PHE A 15 -12.20 -1.38 4.22
C PHE A 15 -13.41 -1.37 3.29
N SER A 16 -14.22 -2.42 3.28
CA SER A 16 -15.44 -2.51 2.47
C SER A 16 -16.46 -1.46 2.91
N THR A 17 -16.66 -1.26 4.20
CA THR A 17 -17.55 -0.22 4.74
C THR A 17 -17.09 1.16 4.27
N PHE A 18 -15.79 1.46 4.39
CA PHE A 18 -15.21 2.71 3.92
C PHE A 18 -15.41 2.95 2.41
N VAL A 19 -15.16 1.93 1.57
CA VAL A 19 -15.27 2.06 0.10
C VAL A 19 -16.68 2.42 -0.33
N HIS A 20 -17.69 1.82 0.30
CA HIS A 20 -19.11 2.01 -0.07
C HIS A 20 -19.79 3.16 0.68
N ALA A 21 -19.15 3.73 1.70
CA ALA A 21 -19.66 4.89 2.43
C ALA A 21 -19.58 6.18 1.60
N SER A 22 -20.60 7.02 1.74
CA SER A 22 -20.62 8.42 1.28
C SER A 22 -19.63 9.29 2.06
N ALA A 23 -19.40 10.52 1.59
CA ALA A 23 -18.50 11.46 2.27
C ALA A 23 -18.90 11.72 3.72
N GLU A 24 -20.20 11.93 4.00
CA GLU A 24 -20.69 12.17 5.36
C GLU A 24 -20.60 10.93 6.25
N GLU A 25 -20.87 9.74 5.70
CA GLU A 25 -20.68 8.49 6.43
C GLU A 25 -19.21 8.24 6.76
N ARG A 26 -18.27 8.57 5.87
CA ARG A 26 -16.83 8.44 6.15
C ARG A 26 -16.37 9.35 7.29
N LYS A 27 -16.89 10.57 7.39
CA LYS A 27 -16.65 11.44 8.56
C LYS A 27 -17.13 10.78 9.85
N GLU A 28 -18.24 10.07 9.81
CA GLU A 28 -18.76 9.34 10.96
C GLU A 28 -17.90 8.11 11.30
N LEU A 29 -17.41 7.36 10.31
CA LEU A 29 -16.46 6.27 10.52
C LEU A 29 -15.16 6.73 11.21
N VAL A 30 -14.71 7.95 10.90
CA VAL A 30 -13.58 8.59 11.58
C VAL A 30 -13.89 8.85 13.05
N LYS A 31 -15.06 9.44 13.36
CA LYS A 31 -15.47 9.70 14.76
C LYS A 31 -15.62 8.42 15.57
N GLN A 32 -16.05 7.33 14.93
CA GLN A 32 -16.20 6.01 15.56
C GLN A 32 -14.86 5.27 15.74
N GLY A 33 -13.75 5.79 15.18
CA GLY A 33 -12.44 5.14 15.25
C GLY A 33 -12.32 3.85 14.41
N ILE A 34 -13.26 3.63 13.48
CA ILE A 34 -13.22 2.57 12.47
C ILE A 34 -12.21 2.95 11.39
N MET A 35 -12.28 4.21 10.93
CA MET A 35 -11.30 4.81 10.04
C MET A 35 -10.37 5.71 10.86
N MET A 36 -9.06 5.48 10.75
CA MET A 36 -8.08 6.16 11.58
C MET A 36 -7.50 7.35 10.79
N GLU A 37 -7.86 8.57 11.20
CA GLU A 37 -7.53 9.80 10.47
C GLU A 37 -6.01 10.09 10.38
N PRO A 38 -5.20 9.92 11.45
CA PRO A 38 -3.75 10.13 11.34
C PRO A 38 -3.10 9.24 10.27
N GLU A 39 -3.49 7.97 10.22
CA GLU A 39 -3.03 6.98 9.25
C GLU A 39 -3.51 7.30 7.83
N LEU A 40 -4.71 7.86 7.71
CA LEU A 40 -5.24 8.32 6.43
C LEU A 40 -4.42 9.49 5.92
N ILE A 41 -4.13 10.49 6.78
CA ILE A 41 -3.30 11.65 6.45
C ILE A 41 -1.90 11.20 6.02
N GLU A 42 -1.30 10.20 6.67
CA GLU A 42 0.00 9.64 6.26
C GLU A 42 -0.02 9.00 4.86
N ALA A 43 -1.17 8.55 4.36
CA ALA A 43 -1.30 7.98 3.03
C ALA A 43 -1.39 9.04 1.92
N TYR A 44 -1.70 10.30 2.25
CA TYR A 44 -1.80 11.39 1.28
C TYR A 44 -0.45 11.80 0.71
N ARG A 45 -0.42 12.10 -0.59
CA ARG A 45 0.69 12.76 -1.27
C ARG A 45 0.14 13.94 -2.07
N ILE A 46 0.24 15.15 -1.52
CA ILE A 46 -0.38 16.37 -2.07
C ILE A 46 0.57 17.11 -3.02
N ARG A 47 1.88 16.94 -2.82
CA ARG A 47 2.93 17.56 -3.63
C ARG A 47 4.02 16.54 -3.93
N GLY A 48 4.66 16.63 -5.09
CA GLY A 48 5.89 15.88 -5.38
C GLY A 48 5.78 14.94 -6.56
N SER A 49 6.52 13.85 -6.48
CA SER A 49 6.74 12.82 -7.51
C SER A 49 6.40 11.42 -6.98
N PHE A 50 6.19 10.44 -7.87
CA PHE A 50 6.22 9.02 -7.47
C PHE A 50 7.59 8.57 -6.93
N LEU A 51 8.63 9.40 -7.07
CA LEU A 51 9.96 9.13 -6.50
C LEU A 51 10.11 9.61 -5.05
N ASP A 52 9.16 10.39 -4.55
CA ASP A 52 9.27 11.09 -3.26
C ASP A 52 8.76 10.28 -2.06
N SER A 53 7.98 9.23 -2.33
CA SER A 53 7.23 8.51 -1.30
C SER A 53 7.94 7.24 -0.82
N ARG A 54 7.71 6.91 0.45
CA ARG A 54 7.94 5.55 0.97
C ARG A 54 6.69 4.71 0.81
N TYR A 55 6.82 3.57 0.17
CA TYR A 55 5.70 2.66 -0.10
C TYR A 55 5.74 1.45 0.82
N HIS A 56 4.61 1.06 1.40
CA HIS A 56 4.51 -0.06 2.33
C HIS A 56 3.52 -1.12 1.81
N THR A 57 3.70 -2.37 2.20
CA THR A 57 2.70 -3.41 1.91
C THR A 57 1.43 -3.26 2.74
N TRP A 58 1.52 -2.55 3.87
CA TRP A 58 0.55 -2.47 4.98
C TRP A 58 0.25 -3.81 5.64
N GLN A 59 -0.17 -4.79 4.85
CA GLN A 59 -0.39 -6.16 5.31
C GLN A 59 0.92 -6.88 5.63
N CYS A 60 0.80 -7.79 6.59
CA CYS A 60 1.83 -8.72 7.02
C CYS A 60 1.74 -10.03 6.23
N PHE A 61 2.88 -10.69 6.03
CA PHE A 61 2.98 -12.04 5.45
C PHE A 61 3.62 -13.01 6.44
N GLU A 62 3.32 -14.29 6.31
CA GLU A 62 4.12 -15.33 6.94
C GLU A 62 5.40 -15.54 6.12
N PHE A 63 6.53 -15.70 6.80
CA PHE A 63 7.82 -16.02 6.21
C PHE A 63 8.35 -17.31 6.83
N PHE A 64 8.84 -18.22 5.99
CA PHE A 64 9.45 -19.49 6.41
C PHE A 64 10.91 -19.50 5.97
N ASP A 65 11.82 -19.67 6.93
CA ASP A 65 13.24 -19.81 6.61
C ASP A 65 13.56 -21.20 6.02
N LEU A 66 14.84 -21.45 5.72
CA LEU A 66 15.30 -22.73 5.18
C LEU A 66 15.13 -23.90 6.16
N GLY A 67 15.05 -23.62 7.47
CA GLY A 67 14.76 -24.61 8.51
C GLY A 67 13.27 -24.85 8.73
N GLY A 68 12.40 -24.09 8.05
CA GLY A 68 10.95 -24.12 8.23
C GLY A 68 10.44 -23.35 9.44
N ALA A 69 11.32 -22.60 10.13
CA ALA A 69 10.88 -21.74 11.23
C ALA A 69 10.07 -20.58 10.64
N ARG A 70 8.92 -20.32 11.27
CA ARG A 70 8.01 -19.26 10.84
C ARG A 70 8.32 -17.95 11.57
N SER A 71 8.25 -16.88 10.80
CA SER A 71 8.23 -15.50 11.29
C SER A 71 7.21 -14.71 10.49
N PHE A 72 7.04 -13.44 10.84
CA PHE A 72 6.18 -12.51 10.12
C PHE A 72 7.04 -11.46 9.41
N ILE A 73 6.63 -11.05 8.22
CA ILE A 73 7.39 -10.12 7.38
C ILE A 73 6.49 -9.01 6.84
N LYS A 74 7.00 -7.77 6.87
CA LYS A 74 6.44 -6.60 6.19
C LYS A 74 7.49 -6.03 5.25
N PHE A 75 7.07 -5.46 4.13
CA PHE A 75 7.99 -4.84 3.16
C PHE A 75 7.71 -3.35 3.01
N ARG A 76 8.76 -2.60 2.73
CA ARG A 76 8.65 -1.23 2.22
C ARG A 76 9.65 -0.97 1.10
N LEU A 77 9.32 0.00 0.27
CA LEU A 77 10.16 0.56 -0.76
C LEU A 77 10.47 2.01 -0.39
N ILE A 78 11.75 2.36 -0.31
CA ILE A 78 12.18 3.75 -0.05
C ILE A 78 12.93 4.31 -1.26
N PRO A 79 12.97 5.64 -1.44
CA PRO A 79 13.79 6.27 -2.47
C PRO A 79 15.27 5.89 -2.30
N GLY A 80 15.99 5.73 -3.41
CA GLY A 80 17.40 5.30 -3.42
C GLY A 80 18.36 6.27 -2.73
N ASP A 81 17.98 7.54 -2.58
CA ASP A 81 18.73 8.54 -1.82
C ASP A 81 18.55 8.40 -0.29
N ARG A 82 17.68 7.47 0.16
CA ARG A 82 17.31 7.24 1.57
C ARG A 82 16.74 8.47 2.27
N GLY A 83 16.23 9.43 1.51
CA GLY A 83 15.65 10.66 2.03
C GLY A 83 14.46 10.40 2.96
N ALA A 84 14.05 11.46 3.64
CA ALA A 84 12.77 11.48 4.36
C ALA A 84 11.61 11.15 3.41
N ASP A 85 10.49 10.70 3.97
CA ASP A 85 9.24 10.56 3.22
C ASP A 85 8.74 11.96 2.83
N ARG A 86 8.55 12.21 1.54
CA ARG A 86 8.22 13.52 0.99
C ARG A 86 6.80 13.54 0.42
N GLY A 87 6.32 14.75 0.17
CA GLY A 87 4.99 14.98 -0.39
C GLY A 87 3.83 14.87 0.60
N LEU A 88 4.15 14.75 1.89
CA LEU A 88 3.17 14.75 2.97
C LEU A 88 2.37 16.07 2.98
N PRO A 89 1.10 16.03 3.44
CA PRO A 89 0.35 17.25 3.71
C PRO A 89 1.04 18.17 4.71
N GLU A 90 0.77 19.48 4.62
CA GLU A 90 1.21 20.46 5.61
C GLU A 90 0.58 20.21 6.99
N PRO A 91 1.23 20.63 8.09
CA PRO A 91 0.66 20.54 9.43
C PRO A 91 -0.72 21.22 9.50
N GLY A 92 -1.68 20.51 10.09
CA GLY A 92 -3.07 20.98 10.22
C GLY A 92 -4.02 20.50 9.11
N PHE A 93 -3.51 19.83 8.07
CA PHE A 93 -4.36 19.14 7.10
C PHE A 93 -5.28 18.11 7.77
N ARG A 94 -6.53 18.04 7.31
CA ARG A 94 -7.53 17.08 7.76
C ARG A 94 -8.07 16.34 6.54
N ALA A 95 -8.01 15.02 6.59
CA ALA A 95 -8.54 14.19 5.53
C ALA A 95 -10.06 14.02 5.65
N GLU A 96 -10.63 14.13 6.87
CA GLU A 96 -12.07 14.02 7.13
C GLU A 96 -12.72 12.76 6.51
N GLY A 97 -11.96 11.67 6.44
CA GLY A 97 -12.40 10.40 5.85
C GLY A 97 -12.36 10.35 4.31
N ALA A 98 -11.98 11.43 3.63
CA ALA A 98 -11.76 11.41 2.19
C ALA A 98 -10.47 10.62 1.87
N PRO A 99 -10.49 9.68 0.91
CA PRO A 99 -9.30 8.92 0.51
C PRO A 99 -8.46 9.59 -0.57
N SER A 100 -8.99 10.66 -1.15
CA SER A 100 -8.34 11.49 -2.15
C SER A 100 -8.89 12.90 -2.03
N MET A 101 -8.13 13.86 -2.55
CA MET A 101 -8.55 15.24 -2.69
C MET A 101 -8.66 15.61 -4.16
N ASP A 102 -9.51 16.58 -4.44
CA ASP A 102 -9.50 17.24 -5.74
C ASP A 102 -8.19 18.04 -5.92
N PRO A 103 -7.76 18.28 -7.17
CA PRO A 103 -6.64 19.17 -7.44
C PRO A 103 -6.83 20.54 -6.79
N GLU A 104 -5.74 21.18 -6.33
CA GLU A 104 -5.79 22.56 -5.86
C GLU A 104 -6.33 23.46 -7.01
N PRO A 105 -7.30 24.37 -6.77
CA PRO A 105 -7.96 25.14 -7.84
C PRO A 105 -7.01 25.94 -8.73
N ASP A 106 -5.87 26.37 -8.17
CA ASP A 106 -4.87 27.18 -8.86
C ASP A 106 -3.66 26.34 -9.35
N ASP A 107 -3.75 25.01 -9.33
CA ASP A 107 -2.69 24.14 -9.84
C ASP A 107 -2.69 24.13 -11.38
N PRO A 108 -1.68 24.73 -12.04
CA PRO A 108 -1.66 24.83 -13.50
C PRO A 108 -1.18 23.55 -14.18
N ARG A 109 -0.81 22.52 -13.42
CA ARG A 109 -0.23 21.27 -13.96
C ARG A 109 -1.31 20.45 -14.66
N ALA A 110 -0.89 19.72 -15.70
CA ALA A 110 -1.78 18.81 -16.42
C ALA A 110 -2.29 17.68 -15.49
N PRO A 111 -3.49 17.13 -15.72
CA PRO A 111 -4.04 16.03 -14.91
C PRO A 111 -3.12 14.81 -14.78
N ASP A 112 -2.25 14.58 -15.77
CA ASP A 112 -1.31 13.46 -15.82
C ASP A 112 0.13 13.85 -15.48
N PHE A 113 0.38 15.04 -14.93
CA PHE A 113 1.74 15.56 -14.75
C PHE A 113 2.65 14.60 -13.97
N LEU A 114 2.14 13.92 -12.93
CA LEU A 114 2.94 12.95 -12.16
C LEU A 114 3.44 11.78 -13.01
N ARG A 115 2.62 11.31 -13.96
CA ARG A 115 3.03 10.26 -14.90
C ARG A 115 4.10 10.78 -15.85
N GLN A 116 3.90 11.98 -16.41
CA GLN A 116 4.85 12.60 -17.33
C GLN A 116 6.19 12.89 -16.64
N GLU A 117 6.15 13.41 -15.42
CA GLU A 117 7.33 13.67 -14.59
C GLU A 117 8.10 12.39 -14.30
N TRP A 118 7.41 11.31 -13.89
CA TRP A 118 8.07 10.02 -13.67
C TRP A 118 8.71 9.46 -14.93
N ILE A 119 8.02 9.51 -16.09
CA ILE A 119 8.60 9.09 -17.37
C ILE A 119 9.84 9.93 -17.71
N TYR A 120 9.78 11.24 -17.48
CA TYR A 120 10.93 12.13 -17.68
C TYR A 120 12.10 11.72 -16.79
N GLN A 121 11.86 11.44 -15.49
CA GLN A 121 12.91 11.02 -14.57
C GLN A 121 13.54 9.68 -14.98
N VAL A 122 12.75 8.67 -15.35
CA VAL A 122 13.29 7.38 -15.78
C VAL A 122 14.17 7.53 -17.03
N ARG A 123 13.81 8.43 -17.95
CA ARG A 123 14.57 8.65 -19.19
C ARG A 123 15.85 9.47 -19.01
N HIS A 124 15.89 10.37 -18.03
CA HIS A 124 16.97 11.37 -17.92
C HIS A 124 17.76 11.31 -16.61
N SER A 125 17.30 10.52 -15.64
CA SER A 125 17.88 10.40 -14.31
C SER A 125 18.00 8.93 -13.91
N GLN A 126 18.83 8.65 -12.90
CA GLN A 126 18.93 7.31 -12.33
C GLN A 126 17.82 7.09 -11.29
N VAL A 127 16.70 6.51 -11.72
CA VAL A 127 15.61 6.15 -10.80
C VAL A 127 15.97 4.89 -10.04
N ARG A 128 16.05 5.01 -8.71
CA ARG A 128 16.42 3.93 -7.79
C ARG A 128 15.53 3.89 -6.57
N TYR A 129 15.30 2.69 -6.10
CA TYR A 129 14.65 2.41 -4.83
C TYR A 129 15.42 1.36 -4.05
N ILE A 130 15.21 1.31 -2.73
CA ILE A 130 15.70 0.24 -1.87
C ILE A 130 14.50 -0.52 -1.34
N LEU A 131 14.43 -1.81 -1.63
CA LEU A 131 13.47 -2.71 -1.01
C LEU A 131 14.00 -3.09 0.38
N GLN A 132 13.17 -2.89 1.39
CA GLN A 132 13.46 -3.25 2.77
C GLN A 132 12.39 -4.18 3.33
N ALA A 133 12.74 -4.93 4.38
CA ALA A 133 11.81 -5.72 5.16
C ALA A 133 12.02 -5.57 6.66
N GLN A 134 10.92 -5.70 7.42
CA GLN A 134 10.97 -5.98 8.85
C GLN A 134 10.65 -7.45 9.06
N LEU A 135 11.37 -8.09 9.98
CA LEU A 135 11.08 -9.43 10.45
C LEU A 135 10.61 -9.36 11.89
N HIS A 136 9.50 -10.03 12.18
CA HIS A 136 8.96 -10.19 13.52
C HIS A 136 8.99 -11.69 13.84
N PRO A 137 9.76 -12.14 14.85
CA PRO A 137 9.72 -13.53 15.31
C PRO A 137 8.29 -13.94 15.64
N GLU A 138 7.95 -15.21 15.44
CA GLU A 138 6.61 -15.70 15.75
C GLU A 138 6.25 -15.43 17.23
N PRO A 139 5.20 -14.63 17.50
CA PRO A 139 4.66 -14.48 18.85
C PRO A 139 4.05 -15.79 19.36
N GLU A 140 3.82 -15.87 20.66
CA GLU A 140 2.99 -16.92 21.24
C GLU A 140 1.51 -16.75 20.83
N ASP A 141 0.80 -17.86 20.64
CA ASP A 141 -0.65 -17.91 20.40
C ASP A 141 -1.18 -17.06 19.22
N VAL A 142 -0.41 -17.00 18.12
CA VAL A 142 -0.84 -16.27 16.93
C VAL A 142 -2.13 -16.85 16.36
N ASN A 143 -3.13 -15.98 16.29
CA ASN A 143 -4.40 -16.22 15.65
C ASN A 143 -4.68 -15.14 14.59
N PRO A 144 -5.70 -15.30 13.73
CA PRO A 144 -5.99 -14.34 12.66
C PRO A 144 -6.31 -12.90 13.12
N ASN A 145 -6.58 -12.68 14.41
CA ASN A 145 -6.82 -11.36 15.01
C ASN A 145 -5.65 -10.89 15.89
N HIS A 146 -4.49 -11.53 15.83
CA HIS A 146 -3.31 -11.16 16.60
C HIS A 146 -2.72 -9.83 16.11
N GLU A 147 -2.25 -8.97 17.04
CA GLU A 147 -1.75 -7.62 16.74
C GLU A 147 -0.61 -7.58 15.71
N VAL A 148 0.19 -8.65 15.61
CA VAL A 148 1.24 -8.80 14.58
C VAL A 148 0.68 -8.68 13.15
N LEU A 149 -0.59 -9.05 12.96
CA LEU A 149 -1.30 -9.02 11.68
C LEU A 149 -2.10 -7.74 11.45
N ASN A 150 -2.20 -6.85 12.44
CA ASN A 150 -2.98 -5.61 12.35
C ASN A 150 -2.39 -4.68 11.26
N PRO A 151 -3.10 -4.44 10.14
CA PRO A 151 -2.59 -3.61 9.06
C PRO A 151 -2.59 -2.11 9.41
N GLY A 152 -3.37 -1.71 10.43
CA GLY A 152 -3.41 -0.37 10.97
C GLY A 152 -2.41 -0.08 12.07
N ARG A 153 -1.41 -0.96 12.23
CA ARG A 153 -0.35 -0.78 13.24
C ARG A 153 1.03 -1.04 12.63
N ALA A 154 1.88 -0.02 12.68
CA ALA A 154 3.30 -0.13 12.43
C ALA A 154 3.97 -0.96 13.54
N TRP A 155 4.94 -1.78 13.17
CA TRP A 155 5.79 -2.45 14.17
C TRP A 155 6.82 -1.46 14.71
N ASP A 156 7.20 -1.66 15.97
CA ASP A 156 8.22 -0.84 16.61
C ASP A 156 9.55 -0.96 15.86
N GLU A 157 10.03 0.14 15.28
CA GLU A 157 11.21 0.11 14.40
C GLU A 157 12.53 -0.06 15.17
N HIS A 158 12.52 0.13 16.50
CA HIS A 158 13.69 -0.17 17.33
C HIS A 158 13.79 -1.68 17.59
N GLN A 159 12.68 -2.35 17.87
CA GLN A 159 12.62 -3.80 18.10
C GLN A 159 12.71 -4.58 16.78
N TYR A 160 12.08 -4.08 15.73
CA TYR A 160 12.00 -4.70 14.41
C TYR A 160 12.54 -3.73 13.36
N PRO A 161 13.87 -3.54 13.28
CA PRO A 161 14.44 -2.59 12.33
C PRO A 161 14.18 -3.02 10.88
N TRP A 162 14.13 -2.02 9.99
CA TRP A 162 14.08 -2.25 8.56
C TRP A 162 15.45 -2.70 8.04
N LEU A 163 15.48 -3.87 7.41
CA LEU A 163 16.66 -4.47 6.79
C LEU A 163 16.63 -4.23 5.29
N ASP A 164 17.75 -3.81 4.70
CA ASP A 164 17.90 -3.70 3.26
C ASP A 164 17.93 -5.10 2.62
N LEU A 165 17.09 -5.31 1.60
CA LEU A 165 17.06 -6.55 0.84
C LEU A 165 17.77 -6.41 -0.50
N CYS A 166 17.41 -5.40 -1.27
CA CYS A 166 18.03 -5.12 -2.57
C CYS A 166 17.78 -3.68 -3.03
N GLU A 167 18.58 -3.24 -3.99
CA GLU A 167 18.33 -2.03 -4.77
C GLU A 167 17.54 -2.40 -6.04
N ILE A 168 16.56 -1.56 -6.38
CA ILE A 168 15.75 -1.67 -7.59
C ILE A 168 16.05 -0.44 -8.45
N GLY A 169 16.71 -0.65 -9.59
CA GLY A 169 16.88 0.37 -10.61
C GLY A 169 15.78 0.29 -11.66
N ILE A 170 15.21 1.44 -12.05
CA ILE A 170 14.28 1.54 -13.16
C ILE A 170 15.00 2.25 -14.30
N SER A 171 15.28 1.53 -15.38
CA SER A 171 16.02 2.04 -16.54
C SER A 171 15.12 2.49 -17.69
N GLU A 172 13.90 1.93 -17.79
CA GLU A 172 13.00 2.18 -18.93
C GLU A 172 11.54 2.25 -18.48
N PRO A 173 10.76 3.22 -18.97
CA PRO A 173 9.32 3.27 -18.74
C PRO A 173 8.58 2.34 -19.72
N ILE A 174 7.52 1.70 -19.25
CA ILE A 174 6.58 1.02 -20.14
C ILE A 174 5.66 2.09 -20.74
N MET A 175 5.80 2.36 -22.04
CA MET A 175 5.05 3.40 -22.73
C MET A 175 3.67 2.95 -23.22
N ASP A 176 3.48 1.64 -23.36
CA ASP A 176 2.21 1.05 -23.78
C ASP A 176 1.25 0.97 -22.59
N ASN A 177 0.22 1.81 -22.62
CA ASN A 177 -0.81 1.87 -21.58
C ASN A 177 -1.63 0.58 -21.47
N ASP A 178 -1.82 -0.16 -22.57
CA ASP A 178 -2.56 -1.42 -22.56
C ASP A 178 -1.70 -2.50 -21.88
N LEU A 179 -0.41 -2.52 -22.18
CA LEU A 179 0.55 -3.41 -21.51
C LEU A 179 0.64 -3.11 -20.01
N VAL A 180 0.75 -1.83 -19.60
CA VAL A 180 0.73 -1.42 -18.18
C VAL A 180 -0.56 -1.87 -17.52
N SER A 181 -1.71 -1.65 -18.17
CA SER A 181 -3.03 -2.03 -17.66
C SER A 181 -3.21 -3.55 -17.54
N ALA A 182 -2.48 -4.33 -18.33
CA ALA A 182 -2.53 -5.79 -18.32
C ALA A 182 -1.62 -6.45 -17.27
N LEU A 183 -0.70 -5.69 -16.66
CA LEU A 183 0.24 -6.21 -15.65
C LEU A 183 -0.48 -6.91 -14.50
N ASP A 184 0.04 -8.09 -14.13
CA ASP A 184 -0.52 -8.91 -13.05
C ASP A 184 0.26 -8.76 -11.75
N MET A 185 -0.14 -7.80 -10.94
CA MET A 185 0.40 -7.57 -9.61
C MET A 185 -0.53 -8.18 -8.56
N THR A 186 -0.25 -9.43 -8.16
CA THR A 186 -1.03 -10.14 -7.13
C THR A 186 -0.14 -10.61 -5.98
N PRO A 187 -0.56 -10.41 -4.71
CA PRO A 187 0.19 -10.94 -3.57
C PRO A 187 0.24 -12.48 -3.54
N ASN A 188 -0.59 -13.18 -4.34
CA ASN A 188 -0.57 -14.65 -4.44
C ASN A 188 0.57 -15.21 -5.28
N ARG A 189 1.26 -14.36 -6.04
CA ARG A 189 2.45 -14.76 -6.81
C ARG A 189 3.71 -14.61 -5.94
N SER A 190 3.65 -15.12 -4.72
CA SER A 190 4.77 -15.12 -3.79
C SER A 190 5.57 -16.43 -3.90
N PRO A 191 6.88 -16.41 -3.60
CA PRO A 191 7.65 -17.63 -3.40
C PRO A 191 7.05 -18.52 -2.29
N ALA A 192 7.31 -19.82 -2.31
CA ALA A 192 6.74 -20.77 -1.34
C ALA A 192 7.05 -20.45 0.13
N CYS A 193 8.14 -19.72 0.39
CA CYS A 193 8.54 -19.27 1.72
C CYS A 193 7.77 -18.02 2.21
N ILE A 194 6.96 -17.37 1.38
CA ILE A 194 6.14 -16.22 1.75
C ILE A 194 4.68 -16.57 1.52
N LYS A 195 3.88 -16.55 2.59
CA LYS A 195 2.45 -16.92 2.54
C LYS A 195 1.58 -15.80 3.09
N ILE A 196 0.33 -15.77 2.63
CA ILE A 196 -0.68 -14.85 3.13
C ILE A 196 -1.35 -15.49 4.35
N PRO A 197 -1.35 -14.82 5.52
CA PRO A 197 -2.10 -15.28 6.68
C PRO A 197 -3.58 -15.49 6.34
N LEU A 198 -4.12 -16.64 6.71
CA LEU A 198 -5.52 -16.96 6.44
C LEU A 198 -6.44 -16.35 7.50
N ALA A 199 -7.63 -15.98 7.06
CA ALA A 199 -8.71 -15.48 7.90
C ALA A 199 -9.98 -16.31 7.69
N THR A 200 -10.76 -16.49 8.74
CA THR A 200 -12.07 -17.15 8.73
C THR A 200 -13.22 -16.19 8.90
N SER A 201 -12.95 -14.93 9.25
CA SER A 201 -13.94 -13.86 9.42
C SER A 201 -13.47 -12.55 8.76
N PRO A 202 -14.36 -11.74 8.17
CA PRO A 202 -14.00 -10.46 7.57
C PRO A 202 -13.61 -9.39 8.60
N THR A 203 -13.84 -9.63 9.90
CA THR A 203 -13.43 -8.72 11.00
C THR A 203 -12.00 -8.94 11.48
N GLN A 204 -11.40 -10.08 11.14
CA GLN A 204 -10.05 -10.42 11.60
C GLN A 204 -8.99 -9.59 10.89
N TYR A 205 -7.89 -9.26 11.56
CA TYR A 205 -6.80 -8.51 10.95
C TYR A 205 -6.19 -9.19 9.70
N ALA A 206 -6.07 -10.53 9.71
CA ALA A 206 -5.61 -11.30 8.55
C ALA A 206 -6.52 -11.19 7.31
N SER A 207 -7.77 -10.73 7.50
CA SER A 207 -8.80 -10.75 6.45
C SER A 207 -8.47 -9.87 5.25
N LEU A 208 -7.73 -8.77 5.43
CA LEU A 208 -7.40 -7.87 4.33
C LEU A 208 -6.51 -8.56 3.28
N GLY A 209 -5.41 -9.17 3.74
CA GLY A 209 -4.51 -9.91 2.86
C GLY A 209 -5.20 -11.10 2.20
N HIS A 210 -5.95 -11.87 3.00
CA HIS A 210 -6.71 -13.02 2.51
C HIS A 210 -7.77 -12.61 1.49
N ALA A 211 -8.52 -11.53 1.71
CA ALA A 211 -9.53 -11.07 0.75
C ALA A 211 -8.89 -10.57 -0.55
N ARG A 212 -7.76 -9.84 -0.49
CA ARG A 212 -7.04 -9.40 -1.71
C ARG A 212 -6.56 -10.58 -2.54
N ALA A 213 -6.13 -11.67 -1.89
CA ALA A 213 -5.79 -12.91 -2.55
C ALA A 213 -6.96 -13.49 -3.38
N LEU A 214 -8.18 -13.38 -2.88
CA LEU A 214 -9.38 -13.94 -3.53
C LEU A 214 -9.98 -12.98 -4.57
N VAL A 215 -10.05 -11.68 -4.25
CA VAL A 215 -10.74 -10.67 -5.06
C VAL A 215 -9.93 -10.28 -6.30
N TYR A 216 -8.60 -10.18 -6.20
CA TYR A 216 -7.77 -9.64 -7.28
C TYR A 216 -7.85 -10.47 -8.57
N PRO A 217 -7.76 -11.82 -8.52
CA PRO A 217 -7.95 -12.65 -9.71
C PRO A 217 -9.34 -12.47 -10.34
N GLY A 218 -10.40 -12.41 -9.53
CA GLY A 218 -11.77 -12.23 -10.01
C GLY A 218 -12.00 -10.87 -10.67
N ALA A 219 -11.60 -9.78 -9.99
CA ALA A 219 -11.71 -8.42 -10.54
C ALA A 219 -10.93 -8.27 -11.85
N ARG A 220 -9.78 -8.94 -11.97
CA ARG A 220 -9.01 -8.97 -13.22
C ARG A 220 -9.75 -9.70 -14.33
N ALA A 221 -10.30 -10.89 -14.05
CA ALA A 221 -11.06 -11.65 -15.05
C ALA A 221 -12.22 -10.82 -15.60
N VAL A 222 -12.90 -10.06 -14.74
CA VAL A 222 -13.94 -9.11 -15.15
C VAL A 222 -13.36 -7.98 -16.01
N ARG A 223 -12.25 -7.34 -15.61
CA ARG A 223 -11.61 -6.28 -16.42
C ARG A 223 -11.16 -6.75 -17.80
N ALA A 224 -10.63 -7.97 -17.91
CA ALA A 224 -10.20 -8.53 -19.18
C ALA A 224 -11.40 -8.90 -20.11
N ALA A 225 -12.58 -9.14 -19.54
CA ALA A 225 -13.81 -9.44 -20.27
C ALA A 225 -14.64 -8.19 -20.61
N SER A 226 -14.42 -7.08 -19.90
CA SER A 226 -15.10 -5.81 -20.14
C SER A 226 -14.41 -4.99 -21.23
N ALA A 227 -15.17 -4.19 -21.98
CA ALA A 227 -14.59 -3.20 -22.86
C ALA A 227 -13.70 -2.24 -22.04
N PRO A 228 -12.51 -1.87 -22.56
CA PRO A 228 -11.65 -0.92 -21.86
C PRO A 228 -12.45 0.38 -21.62
N PRO A 229 -12.38 0.97 -20.42
CA PRO A 229 -12.99 2.27 -20.19
C PRO A 229 -12.44 3.26 -21.21
N GLN A 230 -13.31 4.11 -21.76
CA GLN A 230 -12.88 5.26 -22.55
C GLN A 230 -12.10 6.19 -21.60
N ASN A 231 -10.79 6.01 -21.55
CA ASN A 231 -9.91 6.95 -20.89
C ASN A 231 -9.79 8.17 -21.81
N ASN A 232 -10.41 9.29 -21.42
CA ASN A 232 -10.10 10.62 -21.97
C ASN A 232 -8.72 11.07 -21.49
#